data_AF-W9HM79-F1
#
_entry.id   AF-W9HM79-F1
#
_cell.length_a   1.000
_cell.length_b   1.000
_cell.length_c   1.000
_cell.angle_alpha   90.00
_cell.angle_beta   90.00
_cell.angle_gamma   90.00
#
_symmetry.space_group_name_H-M   'P 1'
#
loop_
_entity.id
_entity.type
_entity.pdbx_description
1 polymer ?
#
loop_
_entity_poly.entity_id
_entity_poly.type
_entity_poly.pdbx_seq_one_letter_code
_entity_poly.pdbx_strand_id
1 'polypeptide(L)'
;MQFITVTNPGQPASVKTTRKAHSHAARVAHARTRKQRTVDYHDQKRQQTPELNPANGHDEPPNLSPKLAIPSTSVLQKSTSVPFTLPGDFQPSNIIYFIKSLSTFEHSIFSQYLQTVLPSQIAHCPIIMDIAEQAAEIRSNWIFFVSTDQVLLRGCLLAACRYLAQVELRDEYALMAIQYKQYYLQSLRKGLSSRGLSSRRNAVAMTTVLALDEITCGDHLVAAKHVLGAMKMVEEAGGLERLGLNHLVRYVLYNLMFGKRLSEWDMDLHLASTLMTPDSILP
;
A
#
# COMPACT_ATOMS: atom_id res chain seq x y z
N MET A 1 14.50 -2.23 -17.75
CA MET A 1 15.63 -2.81 -16.99
C MET A 1 16.54 -3.56 -17.94
N GLN A 2 17.85 -3.37 -17.79
CA GLN A 2 18.90 -4.00 -18.57
C GLN A 2 19.99 -4.41 -17.56
N PHE A 3 20.34 -5.70 -17.50
CA PHE A 3 21.24 -6.22 -16.48
C PHE A 3 22.69 -6.13 -16.95
N ILE A 4 23.52 -5.41 -16.20
CA ILE A 4 24.97 -5.44 -16.36
C ILE A 4 25.49 -6.56 -15.44
N THR A 5 25.98 -7.65 -16.02
CA THR A 5 26.55 -8.77 -15.27
C THR A 5 27.98 -8.42 -14.85
N VAL A 6 28.14 -7.76 -13.70
CA VAL A 6 29.47 -7.43 -13.17
C VAL A 6 30.15 -8.71 -12.65
N THR A 7 31.06 -9.26 -13.46
CA THR A 7 32.00 -10.30 -13.06
C THR A 7 33.36 -9.69 -12.72
N ASN A 8 33.90 -10.01 -11.56
CA ASN A 8 35.24 -9.57 -11.17
C ASN A 8 36.29 -10.24 -12.10
N PRO A 9 37.24 -9.50 -12.71
CA PRO A 9 38.19 -10.08 -13.65
C PRO A 9 39.07 -11.12 -12.94
N GLY A 10 38.91 -12.39 -13.32
CA GLY A 10 39.61 -13.53 -12.72
C GLY A 10 38.71 -14.57 -12.03
N GLN A 11 37.40 -14.33 -11.87
CA GLN A 11 36.47 -15.36 -11.35
C GLN A 11 35.34 -15.71 -12.34
N PRO A 12 35.02 -17.01 -12.53
CA PRO A 12 33.90 -17.42 -13.36
C PRO A 12 32.55 -17.04 -12.71
N ALA A 13 31.59 -16.64 -13.52
CA ALA A 13 30.27 -16.23 -13.03
C ALA A 13 29.56 -17.37 -12.27
N SER A 14 29.12 -17.08 -11.04
CA SER A 14 28.45 -18.08 -10.19
C SER A 14 27.24 -18.72 -10.89
N VAL A 15 27.12 -20.04 -10.79
CA VAL A 15 26.02 -20.84 -11.36
C VAL A 15 24.63 -20.35 -10.87
N LYS A 16 24.56 -19.76 -9.67
CA LYS A 16 23.34 -19.13 -9.15
C LYS A 16 22.97 -17.85 -9.93
N THR A 17 23.96 -17.07 -10.35
CA THR A 17 23.79 -15.83 -11.13
C THR A 17 23.42 -16.13 -12.57
N THR A 18 24.11 -17.07 -13.23
CA THR A 18 23.77 -17.49 -14.60
C THR A 18 22.37 -18.10 -14.66
N ARG A 19 22.01 -19.00 -13.71
CA ARG A 19 20.65 -19.55 -13.60
C ARG A 19 19.59 -18.45 -13.41
N LYS A 20 19.85 -17.42 -12.59
CA LYS A 20 18.94 -16.26 -12.45
C LYS A 20 18.80 -15.49 -13.78
N ALA A 21 19.89 -15.24 -14.49
CA ALA A 21 19.90 -14.53 -15.77
C ALA A 21 19.13 -15.28 -16.87
N HIS A 22 19.40 -16.58 -17.08
CA HIS A 22 18.65 -17.41 -18.02
C HIS A 22 17.16 -17.50 -17.64
N SER A 23 16.83 -17.65 -16.36
CA SER A 23 15.44 -17.66 -15.89
C SER A 23 14.71 -16.34 -16.18
N HIS A 24 15.41 -15.20 -16.07
CA HIS A 24 14.85 -13.90 -16.42
C HIS A 24 14.69 -13.75 -17.94
N ALA A 25 15.70 -14.12 -18.73
CA ALA A 25 15.66 -14.08 -20.20
C ALA A 25 14.51 -14.91 -20.77
N ALA A 26 14.30 -16.13 -20.27
CA ALA A 26 13.16 -16.98 -20.64
C ALA A 26 11.81 -16.32 -20.31
N ARG A 27 11.64 -15.77 -19.10
CA ARG A 27 10.41 -15.04 -18.73
C ARG A 27 10.16 -13.82 -19.63
N VAL A 28 11.19 -13.05 -19.98
CA VAL A 28 11.06 -11.90 -20.90
C VAL A 28 10.72 -12.36 -22.32
N ALA A 29 11.31 -13.45 -22.81
CA ALA A 29 10.96 -14.03 -24.10
C ALA A 29 9.48 -14.48 -24.14
N HIS A 30 9.04 -15.29 -23.18
CA HIS A 30 7.64 -15.71 -23.09
C HIS A 30 6.66 -14.53 -22.92
N ALA A 31 7.02 -13.50 -22.15
CA ALA A 31 6.21 -12.29 -22.02
C ALA A 31 6.09 -11.50 -23.34
N ARG A 32 7.17 -11.40 -24.12
CA ARG A 32 7.15 -10.80 -25.46
C ARG A 32 6.29 -11.63 -26.43
N THR A 33 6.49 -12.94 -26.49
CA THR A 33 5.65 -13.83 -27.34
C THR A 33 4.18 -13.78 -26.96
N ARG A 34 3.85 -13.69 -25.66
CA ARG A 34 2.45 -13.54 -25.20
C ARG A 34 1.87 -12.20 -25.64
N LYS A 35 2.60 -11.09 -25.48
CA LYS A 35 2.16 -9.77 -25.95
C LYS A 35 1.94 -9.74 -27.46
N GLN A 36 2.84 -10.31 -28.25
CA GLN A 36 2.72 -10.39 -29.71
C GLN A 36 1.41 -11.08 -30.09
N ARG A 37 1.17 -12.30 -29.60
CA ARG A 37 -0.07 -13.06 -29.86
C ARG A 37 -1.36 -12.32 -29.47
N THR A 38 -1.30 -11.45 -28.46
CA THR A 38 -2.45 -10.60 -28.08
C THR A 38 -2.66 -9.46 -29.07
N VAL A 39 -1.60 -8.84 -29.60
CA VAL A 39 -1.69 -7.85 -30.69
C VAL A 39 -2.22 -8.52 -31.96
N ASP A 40 -1.59 -9.62 -32.40
CA ASP A 40 -1.96 -10.37 -33.60
C ASP A 40 -3.47 -10.75 -33.59
N TYR A 41 -3.98 -11.19 -32.44
CA TYR A 41 -5.41 -11.51 -32.23
C TYR A 41 -6.32 -10.29 -32.31
N HIS A 42 -5.91 -9.13 -31.75
CA HIS A 42 -6.70 -7.90 -31.82
C HIS A 42 -6.75 -7.31 -33.23
N ASP A 43 -5.65 -7.38 -33.98
CA ASP A 43 -5.60 -6.89 -35.36
C ASP A 43 -6.39 -7.80 -36.31
N GLN A 44 -6.27 -9.12 -36.14
CA GLN A 44 -7.10 -10.10 -36.89
C GLN A 44 -8.60 -9.93 -36.57
N LYS A 45 -8.96 -9.61 -35.32
CA LYS A 45 -10.34 -9.29 -34.93
C LYS A 45 -10.84 -7.95 -35.51
N ARG A 46 -9.97 -6.94 -35.66
CA ARG A 46 -10.30 -5.69 -36.36
C ARG A 46 -10.56 -5.94 -37.86
N GLN A 47 -9.69 -6.70 -38.53
CA GLN A 47 -9.83 -7.02 -39.95
C GLN A 47 -11.06 -7.89 -40.30
N GLN A 48 -11.64 -8.59 -39.32
CA GLN A 48 -12.87 -9.37 -39.48
C GLN A 48 -14.16 -8.57 -39.23
N THR A 49 -14.08 -7.25 -39.07
CA THR A 49 -15.26 -6.38 -38.90
C THR A 49 -15.46 -5.54 -40.16
N PRO A 50 -16.42 -5.86 -41.05
CA PRO A 50 -16.68 -5.05 -42.25
C PRO A 50 -17.26 -3.67 -41.88
N GLU A 51 -16.75 -2.62 -42.50
CA GLU A 51 -17.37 -1.29 -42.43
C GLU A 51 -18.65 -1.27 -43.29
N LEU A 52 -19.77 -0.87 -42.68
CA LEU A 52 -21.01 -0.58 -43.39
C LEU A 52 -21.49 0.82 -43.01
N ASN A 53 -21.55 1.70 -44.01
CA ASN A 53 -22.01 3.09 -43.86
C ASN A 53 -23.54 3.16 -43.67
N PRO A 54 -24.06 4.20 -43.01
CA PRO A 54 -25.47 4.26 -42.61
C PRO A 54 -26.41 4.79 -43.70
N ALA A 55 -27.37 3.98 -44.15
CA ALA A 55 -28.55 4.45 -44.88
C ALA A 55 -29.77 3.49 -44.75
N ASN A 56 -30.88 4.05 -44.26
CA ASN A 56 -32.30 3.69 -44.47
C ASN A 56 -32.74 2.22 -44.73
N GLY A 57 -33.58 1.70 -43.83
CA GLY A 57 -34.86 1.07 -44.21
C GLY A 57 -35.07 -0.43 -43.93
N HIS A 58 -36.20 -0.73 -43.28
CA HIS A 58 -37.25 -1.71 -43.65
C HIS A 58 -36.83 -3.06 -44.29
N ASP A 59 -37.24 -4.25 -43.82
CA ASP A 59 -38.35 -4.62 -42.90
C ASP A 59 -38.09 -5.93 -42.08
N GLU A 60 -39.14 -6.45 -41.42
CA GLU A 60 -39.18 -7.48 -40.36
C GLU A 60 -38.99 -8.98 -40.79
N PRO A 61 -38.88 -9.95 -39.83
CA PRO A 61 -38.43 -11.34 -40.04
C PRO A 61 -39.60 -12.36 -40.21
N PRO A 62 -39.37 -13.67 -40.00
CA PRO A 62 -39.99 -14.27 -38.79
C PRO A 62 -39.29 -15.51 -38.14
N ASN A 63 -39.23 -15.50 -36.80
CA ASN A 63 -39.54 -16.62 -35.87
C ASN A 63 -38.77 -17.99 -35.97
N LEU A 64 -38.77 -18.91 -34.98
CA LEU A 64 -39.57 -19.10 -33.75
C LEU A 64 -38.69 -19.40 -32.49
N SER A 65 -38.89 -18.59 -31.44
CA SER A 65 -39.38 -18.93 -30.07
C SER A 65 -39.31 -20.38 -29.52
N PRO A 66 -39.34 -20.64 -28.19
CA PRO A 66 -39.93 -19.81 -27.10
C PRO A 66 -39.08 -19.84 -25.77
N LYS A 67 -39.51 -19.61 -24.50
CA LYS A 67 -40.77 -19.21 -23.81
C LYS A 67 -40.45 -18.69 -22.36
N LEU A 68 -41.23 -17.74 -21.81
CA LEU A 68 -41.41 -17.39 -20.37
C LEU A 68 -40.18 -16.87 -19.56
N ALA A 69 -40.31 -15.96 -18.57
CA ALA A 69 -41.39 -15.04 -18.20
C ALA A 69 -40.88 -13.93 -17.23
N ILE A 70 -41.61 -12.81 -17.17
CA ILE A 70 -41.50 -11.78 -16.10
C ILE A 70 -42.91 -11.53 -15.55
N PRO A 71 -43.07 -11.41 -14.23
CA PRO A 71 -43.79 -10.28 -13.64
C PRO A 71 -43.06 -9.74 -12.39
N SER A 72 -43.25 -8.53 -11.86
CA SER A 72 -43.80 -7.23 -12.27
C SER A 72 -43.97 -6.45 -10.96
N THR A 73 -43.40 -5.25 -10.88
CA THR A 73 -43.80 -4.12 -10.00
C THR A 73 -44.34 -4.38 -8.57
N SER A 74 -43.62 -3.89 -7.56
CA SER A 74 -44.24 -3.36 -6.32
C SER A 74 -43.43 -2.19 -5.75
N VAL A 75 -44.05 -1.43 -4.84
CA VAL A 75 -43.54 -0.18 -4.23
C VAL A 75 -43.17 -0.44 -2.75
N LEU A 76 -42.43 0.48 -2.12
CA LEU A 76 -41.94 0.42 -0.73
C LEU A 76 -40.77 -0.58 -0.55
N GLN A 77 -39.89 -0.48 0.47
CA GLN A 77 -39.98 0.29 1.72
C GLN A 77 -38.60 0.76 2.22
N LYS A 78 -38.59 1.82 3.05
CA LYS A 78 -37.40 2.33 3.75
C LYS A 78 -37.02 1.39 4.90
N SER A 79 -36.20 0.39 4.62
CA SER A 79 -35.75 -0.59 5.62
C SER A 79 -34.39 -0.22 6.22
N THR A 80 -34.40 0.33 7.43
CA THR A 80 -33.19 0.61 8.23
C THR A 80 -32.60 -0.70 8.76
N SER A 81 -31.64 -1.30 8.04
CA SER A 81 -30.88 -2.46 8.52
C SER A 81 -29.56 -2.04 9.17
N VAL A 82 -29.49 -2.07 10.50
CA VAL A 82 -28.26 -1.83 11.26
C VAL A 82 -27.39 -3.08 11.25
N PRO A 83 -26.11 -3.03 10.79
CA PRO A 83 -25.19 -4.16 10.89
C PRO A 83 -24.67 -4.35 12.33
N PHE A 84 -25.51 -5.02 13.13
CA PHE A 84 -25.14 -6.08 14.07
C PHE A 84 -23.65 -6.20 14.46
N THR A 85 -23.33 -5.93 15.73
CA THR A 85 -22.02 -6.23 16.33
C THR A 85 -22.02 -7.58 17.04
N LEU A 86 -21.04 -8.43 16.76
CA LEU A 86 -20.58 -9.50 17.65
C LEU A 86 -19.05 -9.42 17.81
N PRO A 87 -18.46 -9.86 18.94
CA PRO A 87 -17.03 -9.78 19.18
C PRO A 87 -16.30 -11.07 18.77
N GLY A 88 -15.09 -10.91 18.22
CA GLY A 88 -14.21 -12.01 17.82
C GLY A 88 -13.72 -11.85 16.38
N ASP A 89 -12.40 -11.86 16.22
CA ASP A 89 -11.59 -11.99 15.00
C ASP A 89 -12.06 -11.40 13.65
N PHE A 90 -11.17 -10.55 13.11
CA PHE A 90 -11.18 -9.94 11.78
C PHE A 90 -12.37 -9.01 11.46
N GLN A 91 -12.05 -7.77 11.10
CA GLN A 91 -13.00 -6.82 10.48
C GLN A 91 -12.57 -6.52 9.03
N PRO A 92 -12.88 -7.41 8.05
CA PRO A 92 -12.73 -7.11 6.61
C PRO A 92 -13.51 -5.86 6.15
N SER A 93 -14.46 -5.41 6.98
CA SER A 93 -15.23 -4.19 6.79
C SER A 93 -14.36 -2.93 6.65
N ASN A 94 -13.24 -2.81 7.38
CA ASN A 94 -12.43 -1.58 7.43
C ASN A 94 -11.89 -1.17 6.06
N ILE A 95 -11.28 -2.11 5.31
CA ILE A 95 -10.81 -1.83 3.95
C ILE A 95 -11.94 -1.68 2.94
N ILE A 96 -13.06 -2.40 3.10
CA ILE A 96 -14.23 -2.26 2.20
C ILE A 96 -14.88 -0.88 2.39
N TYR A 97 -15.05 -0.41 3.63
CA TYR A 97 -15.57 0.92 3.92
C TYR A 97 -14.58 2.02 3.53
N PHE A 98 -13.28 1.82 3.74
CA PHE A 98 -12.25 2.74 3.27
C PHE A 98 -12.29 2.90 1.75
N ILE A 99 -12.25 1.79 1.00
CA ILE A 99 -12.35 1.78 -0.47
C ILE A 99 -13.65 2.47 -0.92
N LYS A 100 -14.80 2.17 -0.30
CA LYS A 100 -16.09 2.86 -0.59
C LYS A 100 -16.13 4.34 -0.23
N SER A 101 -15.17 4.86 0.56
CA SER A 101 -15.07 6.27 0.94
C SER A 101 -14.10 7.08 0.08
N LEU A 102 -13.39 6.43 -0.85
CA LEU A 102 -12.45 7.09 -1.76
C LEU A 102 -13.17 7.80 -2.92
N SER A 103 -12.64 8.93 -3.35
CA SER A 103 -12.97 9.50 -4.66
C SER A 103 -12.42 8.62 -5.79
N THR A 104 -12.94 8.80 -7.02
CA THR A 104 -12.46 8.12 -8.23
C THR A 104 -10.95 8.29 -8.47
N PHE A 105 -10.37 9.41 -8.03
CA PHE A 105 -8.93 9.69 -8.14
C PHE A 105 -8.11 8.99 -7.05
N GLU A 106 -8.60 8.96 -5.80
CA GLU A 106 -7.99 8.17 -4.74
C GLU A 106 -8.05 6.66 -5.03
N HIS A 107 -9.11 6.19 -5.68
CA HIS A 107 -9.23 4.81 -6.16
C HIS A 107 -8.12 4.43 -7.16
N SER A 108 -7.79 5.30 -8.13
CA SER A 108 -6.72 5.02 -9.10
C SER A 108 -5.34 5.05 -8.42
N ILE A 109 -5.10 6.01 -7.52
CA ILE A 109 -3.90 6.09 -6.68
C ILE A 109 -3.75 4.84 -5.80
N PHE A 110 -4.82 4.34 -5.17
CA PHE A 110 -4.79 3.12 -4.36
C PHE A 110 -4.52 1.86 -5.20
N SER A 111 -5.10 1.78 -6.40
CA SER A 111 -4.82 0.69 -7.34
C SER A 111 -3.34 0.69 -7.75
N GLN A 112 -2.79 1.87 -8.05
CA GLN A 112 -1.40 2.05 -8.43
C GLN A 112 -0.42 1.84 -7.26
N TYR A 113 -0.85 2.11 -6.01
CA TYR A 113 -0.12 1.72 -4.80
C TYR A 113 0.16 0.21 -4.77
N LEU A 114 -0.90 -0.59 -4.93
CA LEU A 114 -0.82 -2.05 -4.86
C LEU A 114 -0.05 -2.65 -6.03
N GLN A 115 -0.20 -2.10 -7.23
CA GLN A 115 0.42 -2.63 -8.45
C GLN A 115 1.90 -2.26 -8.61
N THR A 116 2.29 -1.06 -8.17
CA THR A 116 3.62 -0.49 -8.50
C THR A 116 4.39 -0.02 -7.26
N VAL A 117 3.76 0.77 -6.39
CA VAL A 117 4.46 1.47 -5.29
C VAL A 117 4.91 0.49 -4.22
N LEU A 118 4.02 -0.37 -3.72
CA LEU A 118 4.33 -1.34 -2.66
C LEU A 118 5.40 -2.35 -3.11
N PRO A 119 5.33 -2.97 -4.31
CA PRO A 119 6.44 -3.77 -4.84
C PRO A 119 7.77 -3.00 -4.95
N SER A 120 7.72 -1.72 -5.35
CA SER A 120 8.92 -0.87 -5.43
C SER A 120 9.50 -0.56 -4.05
N GLN A 121 8.67 -0.30 -3.04
CA GLN A 121 9.10 -0.04 -1.67
C GLN A 121 9.72 -1.29 -1.02
N ILE A 122 9.10 -2.46 -1.18
CA ILE A 122 9.64 -3.75 -0.69
C ILE A 122 11.02 -4.07 -1.30
N ALA A 123 11.25 -3.68 -2.55
CA ALA A 123 12.49 -3.98 -3.26
C ALA A 123 13.63 -2.95 -3.08
N HIS A 124 13.33 -1.72 -2.64
CA HIS A 124 14.32 -0.62 -2.66
C HIS A 124 14.35 0.30 -1.43
N CYS A 125 13.32 0.33 -0.57
CA CYS A 125 13.37 1.11 0.67
C CYS A 125 13.94 0.20 1.77
N PRO A 126 15.16 0.45 2.29
CA PRO A 126 15.84 -0.53 3.15
C PRO A 126 15.06 -0.88 4.41
N ILE A 127 14.29 0.06 4.97
CA ILE A 127 13.48 -0.17 6.17
C ILE A 127 12.28 -1.09 5.87
N ILE A 128 11.65 -0.95 4.70
CA ILE A 128 10.59 -1.87 4.25
C ILE A 128 11.19 -3.21 3.80
N MET A 129 12.43 -3.21 3.30
CA MET A 129 13.19 -4.40 2.91
C MET A 129 13.61 -5.24 4.13
N ASP A 130 14.18 -4.61 5.16
CA ASP A 130 14.52 -5.23 6.45
C ASP A 130 13.28 -5.88 7.07
N ILE A 131 12.14 -5.16 7.07
CA ILE A 131 10.83 -5.67 7.47
C ILE A 131 10.38 -6.87 6.62
N ALA A 132 10.60 -6.80 5.31
CA ALA A 132 10.16 -7.81 4.36
C ALA A 132 11.00 -9.10 4.35
N GLU A 133 12.27 -9.01 4.78
CA GLU A 133 13.16 -10.15 5.01
C GLU A 133 12.95 -10.78 6.38
N GLN A 134 12.90 -9.98 7.46
CA GLN A 134 12.76 -10.46 8.83
C GLN A 134 11.33 -10.96 9.16
N ALA A 135 10.28 -10.31 8.65
CA ALA A 135 8.89 -10.74 8.83
C ALA A 135 8.27 -11.19 7.51
N ALA A 136 8.63 -12.41 7.09
CA ALA A 136 8.10 -13.05 5.88
C ALA A 136 6.57 -13.14 5.84
N GLU A 137 5.91 -13.24 7.00
CA GLU A 137 4.44 -13.16 7.12
C GLU A 137 3.92 -11.75 6.82
N ILE A 138 4.50 -10.70 7.42
CA ILE A 138 4.12 -9.30 7.17
C ILE A 138 4.33 -8.93 5.69
N ARG A 139 5.41 -9.41 5.05
CA ARG A 139 5.60 -9.28 3.59
C ARG A 139 4.48 -9.93 2.79
N SER A 140 4.04 -11.13 3.19
CA SER A 140 3.05 -11.92 2.43
C SER A 140 1.62 -11.41 2.65
N ASN A 141 1.34 -10.90 3.85
CA ASN A 141 0.03 -10.44 4.31
C ASN A 141 -0.03 -8.91 4.47
N TRP A 142 0.82 -8.14 3.80
CA TRP A 142 0.95 -6.68 4.00
C TRP A 142 -0.39 -5.93 3.90
N ILE A 143 -1.16 -6.21 2.85
CA ILE A 143 -2.47 -5.60 2.63
C ILE A 143 -3.47 -5.97 3.73
N PHE A 144 -3.36 -7.17 4.31
CA PHE A 144 -4.18 -7.57 5.45
C PHE A 144 -3.80 -6.76 6.71
N PHE A 145 -2.52 -6.65 7.04
CA PHE A 145 -2.09 -5.87 8.21
C PHE A 145 -2.49 -4.39 8.08
N VAL A 146 -2.30 -3.79 6.90
CA VAL A 146 -2.78 -2.45 6.57
C VAL A 146 -4.30 -2.33 6.67
N SER A 147 -5.07 -3.33 6.18
CA SER A 147 -6.54 -3.27 6.10
C SER A 147 -7.25 -3.02 7.43
N THR A 148 -6.60 -3.37 8.54
CA THR A 148 -7.18 -3.25 9.88
C THR A 148 -7.13 -1.82 10.43
N ASP A 149 -6.29 -0.93 9.88
CA ASP A 149 -6.06 0.42 10.40
C ASP A 149 -6.27 1.52 9.33
N GLN A 150 -7.23 2.41 9.57
CA GLN A 150 -7.56 3.52 8.66
C GLN A 150 -6.48 4.62 8.61
N VAL A 151 -5.55 4.64 9.57
CA VAL A 151 -4.35 5.48 9.54
C VAL A 151 -3.35 4.93 8.52
N LEU A 152 -3.13 3.61 8.51
CA LEU A 152 -2.24 2.95 7.55
C LEU A 152 -2.79 2.99 6.12
N LEU A 153 -4.09 2.78 5.94
CA LEU A 153 -4.74 2.82 4.63
C LEU A 153 -4.60 4.19 3.93
N ARG A 154 -4.69 5.30 4.68
CA ARG A 154 -4.34 6.64 4.15
C ARG A 154 -2.83 6.82 3.94
N GLY A 155 -2.00 6.09 4.67
CA GLY A 155 -0.54 6.13 4.55
C GLY A 155 -0.08 5.54 3.22
N CYS A 156 -0.78 4.51 2.74
CA CYS A 156 -0.62 3.98 1.39
C CYS A 156 -0.94 5.03 0.30
N LEU A 157 -1.98 5.84 0.49
CA LEU A 157 -2.31 6.94 -0.43
C LEU A 157 -1.25 8.04 -0.41
N LEU A 158 -0.75 8.46 0.77
CA LEU A 158 0.37 9.39 0.89
C LEU A 158 1.63 8.86 0.19
N ALA A 159 2.04 7.63 0.49
CA ALA A 159 3.20 6.97 -0.13
C ALA A 159 3.08 6.86 -1.65
N ALA A 160 1.87 6.57 -2.16
CA ALA A 160 1.60 6.55 -3.59
C ALA A 160 1.67 7.93 -4.24
N CYS A 161 1.12 8.96 -3.59
CA CYS A 161 1.22 10.34 -4.06
C CYS A 161 2.69 10.80 -4.13
N ARG A 162 3.52 10.44 -3.13
CA ARG A 162 4.98 10.70 -3.17
C ARG A 162 5.67 10.03 -4.35
N TYR A 163 5.42 8.74 -4.56
CA TYR A 163 6.02 7.98 -5.65
C TYR A 163 5.58 8.50 -7.04
N LEU A 164 4.29 8.81 -7.21
CA LEU A 164 3.76 9.29 -8.49
C LEU A 164 4.17 10.74 -8.79
N ALA A 165 4.34 11.58 -7.77
CA ALA A 165 4.96 12.90 -7.96
C ALA A 165 6.41 12.79 -8.50
N GLN A 166 7.18 11.80 -8.05
CA GLN A 166 8.55 11.56 -8.52
C GLN A 166 8.60 10.93 -9.93
N VAL A 167 7.64 10.06 -10.28
CA VAL A 167 7.68 9.27 -11.53
C VAL A 167 6.88 9.88 -12.68
N GLU A 168 5.72 10.49 -12.42
CA GLU A 168 4.89 11.14 -13.45
C GLU A 168 5.16 12.64 -13.57
N LEU A 169 5.86 13.26 -12.60
CA LEU A 169 6.18 14.70 -12.58
C LEU A 169 4.94 15.62 -12.71
N ARG A 170 3.81 15.21 -12.10
CA ARG A 170 2.54 15.95 -12.10
C ARG A 170 2.25 16.52 -10.72
N ASP A 171 2.08 17.85 -10.65
CA ASP A 171 1.91 18.62 -9.41
C ASP A 171 0.70 18.18 -8.56
N GLU A 172 -0.34 17.64 -9.19
CA GLU A 172 -1.53 17.09 -8.51
C GLU A 172 -1.17 16.02 -7.46
N TYR A 173 -0.18 15.16 -7.72
CA TYR A 173 0.26 14.15 -6.76
C TYR A 173 1.09 14.77 -5.64
N ALA A 174 1.91 15.77 -5.93
CA ALA A 174 2.65 16.52 -4.91
C ALA A 174 1.69 17.26 -3.97
N LEU A 175 0.65 17.90 -4.53
CA LEU A 175 -0.40 18.57 -3.78
C LEU A 175 -1.21 17.59 -2.90
N MET A 176 -1.62 16.44 -3.44
CA MET A 176 -2.30 15.39 -2.65
C MET A 176 -1.41 14.86 -1.51
N ALA A 177 -0.11 14.65 -1.75
CA ALA A 177 0.82 14.24 -0.69
C ALA A 177 0.90 15.29 0.43
N ILE A 178 0.99 16.58 0.07
CA ILE A 178 0.95 17.69 1.04
C ILE A 178 -0.37 17.69 1.83
N GLN A 179 -1.51 17.47 1.18
CA GLN A 179 -2.83 17.41 1.83
C GLN A 179 -2.93 16.25 2.83
N TYR A 180 -2.47 15.03 2.49
CA TYR A 180 -2.42 13.92 3.44
C TYR A 180 -1.49 14.19 4.62
N LYS A 181 -0.30 14.73 4.36
CA LYS A 181 0.66 15.11 5.42
C LYS A 181 0.09 16.16 6.36
N GLN A 182 -0.59 17.17 5.81
CA GLN A 182 -1.29 18.19 6.58
C GLN A 182 -2.46 17.59 7.39
N TYR A 183 -3.24 16.68 6.81
CA TYR A 183 -4.30 15.95 7.52
C TYR A 183 -3.74 15.17 8.72
N TYR A 184 -2.59 14.49 8.55
CA TYR A 184 -1.93 13.80 9.65
C TYR A 184 -1.43 14.75 10.74
N LEU A 185 -0.73 15.82 10.38
CA LEU A 185 -0.21 16.80 11.35
C LEU A 185 -1.35 17.49 12.12
N GLN A 186 -2.48 17.81 11.47
CA GLN A 186 -3.66 18.35 12.13
C GLN A 186 -4.38 17.32 13.02
N SER A 187 -4.50 16.08 12.56
CA SER A 187 -5.16 14.99 13.31
C SER A 187 -4.33 14.57 14.53
N LEU A 188 -3.00 14.50 14.38
CA LEU A 188 -2.04 14.24 15.45
C LEU A 188 -2.11 15.31 16.54
N ARG A 189 -2.08 16.61 16.17
CA ARG A 189 -2.23 17.71 17.12
C ARG A 189 -3.53 17.64 17.93
N LYS A 190 -4.65 17.29 17.29
CA LYS A 190 -5.94 17.04 17.98
C LYS A 190 -5.89 15.80 18.85
N GLY A 191 -5.23 14.73 18.39
CA GLY A 191 -5.13 13.44 19.06
C GLY A 191 -4.27 13.48 20.33
N LEU A 192 -3.20 14.29 20.33
CA LEU A 192 -2.32 14.54 21.48
C LEU A 192 -3.05 15.18 22.66
N SER A 193 -4.03 16.04 22.40
CA SER A 193 -4.87 16.66 23.45
C SER A 193 -5.86 15.69 24.12
N SER A 194 -5.98 14.45 23.62
CA SER A 194 -6.93 13.46 24.11
C SER A 194 -6.28 12.39 24.99
N ARG A 195 -6.91 12.09 26.12
CA ARG A 195 -6.48 11.03 27.06
C ARG A 195 -6.92 9.62 26.66
N GLY A 196 -7.74 9.46 25.62
CA GLY A 196 -8.26 8.14 25.22
C GLY A 196 -7.21 7.24 24.54
N LEU A 197 -7.13 5.97 24.94
CA LEU A 197 -6.17 5.00 24.37
C LEU A 197 -6.27 4.86 22.84
N SER A 198 -7.48 4.90 22.29
CA SER A 198 -7.70 4.91 20.82
C SER A 198 -7.08 6.15 20.15
N SER A 199 -7.18 7.33 20.78
CA SER A 199 -6.55 8.56 20.27
C SER A 199 -5.03 8.48 20.32
N ARG A 200 -4.46 7.96 21.41
CA ARG A 200 -3.02 7.74 21.56
C ARG A 200 -2.48 6.70 20.57
N ARG A 201 -3.23 5.61 20.33
CA ARG A 201 -2.91 4.59 19.33
C ARG A 201 -2.85 5.19 17.93
N ASN A 202 -3.87 5.97 17.57
CA ASN A 202 -3.91 6.68 16.29
C ASN A 202 -2.78 7.71 16.19
N ALA A 203 -2.48 8.45 17.26
CA ALA A 203 -1.38 9.42 17.28
C ALA A 203 -0.01 8.77 17.03
N VAL A 204 0.28 7.63 17.66
CA VAL A 204 1.49 6.84 17.38
C VAL A 204 1.49 6.35 15.93
N ALA A 205 0.42 5.73 15.45
CA ALA A 205 0.32 5.25 14.06
C ALA A 205 0.51 6.37 13.03
N MET A 206 -0.07 7.55 13.25
CA MET A 206 0.09 8.73 12.39
C MET A 206 1.54 9.23 12.40
N THR A 207 2.20 9.17 13.55
CA THR A 207 3.60 9.58 13.70
C THR A 207 4.55 8.59 13.03
N THR A 208 4.27 7.28 13.09
CA THR A 208 4.97 6.24 12.33
C THR A 208 4.82 6.43 10.81
N VAL A 209 3.62 6.79 10.33
CA VAL A 209 3.40 7.11 8.90
C VAL A 209 4.13 8.39 8.49
N LEU A 210 4.15 9.42 9.34
CA LEU A 210 4.92 10.65 9.07
C LEU A 210 6.42 10.37 8.98
N ALA A 211 6.99 9.57 9.90
CA ALA A 211 8.40 9.18 9.84
C ALA A 211 8.75 8.49 8.51
N LEU A 212 7.90 7.59 8.01
CA LEU A 212 8.07 6.95 6.69
C LEU A 212 7.97 7.94 5.52
N ASP A 213 7.12 8.96 5.62
CA ASP A 213 7.05 10.04 4.61
C ASP A 213 8.34 10.86 4.58
N GLU A 214 8.87 11.27 5.73
CA GLU A 214 10.13 12.02 5.81
C GLU A 214 11.32 11.21 5.26
N ILE A 215 11.41 9.91 5.59
CA ILE A 215 12.45 9.02 5.05
C ILE A 215 12.34 8.89 3.53
N THR A 216 11.11 8.82 3.00
CA THR A 216 10.84 8.80 1.55
C THR A 216 11.19 10.13 0.87
N CYS A 217 11.21 11.24 1.63
CA CYS A 217 11.65 12.56 1.19
C CYS A 217 13.14 12.84 1.45
N GLY A 218 13.84 11.97 2.19
CA GLY A 218 15.26 12.12 2.57
C GLY A 218 15.52 12.90 3.87
N ASP A 219 14.50 13.35 4.60
CA ASP A 219 14.68 14.07 5.88
C ASP A 219 14.76 13.08 7.06
N HIS A 220 15.94 12.48 7.24
CA HIS A 220 16.18 11.52 8.31
C HIS A 220 16.14 12.16 9.72
N LEU A 221 16.35 13.48 9.83
CA LEU A 221 16.36 14.18 11.12
C LEU A 221 14.93 14.48 11.62
N VAL A 222 14.01 14.89 10.73
CA VAL A 222 12.59 15.02 11.10
C VAL A 222 11.95 13.63 11.27
N ALA A 223 12.39 12.62 10.50
CA ALA A 223 12.02 11.23 10.75
C ALA A 223 12.38 10.76 12.17
N ALA A 224 13.63 10.96 12.61
CA ALA A 224 14.08 10.57 13.94
C ALA A 224 13.26 11.26 15.06
N LYS A 225 12.96 12.55 14.89
CA LYS A 225 12.09 13.30 15.82
C LYS A 225 10.66 12.78 15.87
N HIS A 226 10.13 12.28 14.75
CA HIS A 226 8.85 11.56 14.75
C HIS A 226 8.96 10.23 15.51
N VAL A 227 10.02 9.43 15.31
CA VAL A 227 10.22 8.17 16.05
C VAL A 227 10.33 8.40 17.56
N LEU A 228 11.12 9.39 17.99
CA LEU A 228 11.23 9.80 19.40
C LEU A 228 9.87 10.23 19.99
N GLY A 229 9.11 11.04 19.25
CA GLY A 229 7.76 11.46 19.66
C GLY A 229 6.77 10.29 19.76
N ALA A 230 6.86 9.32 18.84
CA ALA A 230 6.07 8.08 18.87
C ALA A 230 6.38 7.25 20.12
N MET A 231 7.66 7.10 20.49
CA MET A 231 8.05 6.34 21.67
C MET A 231 7.65 7.00 22.98
N LYS A 232 7.79 8.31 23.10
CA LYS A 232 7.29 9.03 24.28
C LYS A 232 5.78 8.84 24.49
N MET A 233 4.98 8.83 23.41
CA MET A 233 3.55 8.53 23.48
C MET A 233 3.25 7.07 23.90
N VAL A 234 4.13 6.13 23.58
CA VAL A 234 4.04 4.72 24.02
C VAL A 234 4.38 4.60 25.51
N GLU A 235 5.45 5.24 25.98
CA GLU A 235 5.82 5.31 27.40
C GLU A 235 4.69 5.94 28.24
N GLU A 236 4.19 7.11 27.83
CA GLU A 236 3.07 7.81 28.49
C GLU A 236 1.76 7.02 28.48
N ALA A 237 1.62 6.01 27.62
CA ALA A 237 0.49 5.08 27.59
C ALA A 237 0.67 3.85 28.50
N GLY A 238 1.89 3.59 28.99
CA GLY A 238 2.26 2.39 29.74
C GLY A 238 2.66 1.21 28.86
N GLY A 239 3.34 1.47 27.74
CA GLY A 239 3.96 0.44 26.89
C GLY A 239 3.13 0.02 25.66
N LEU A 240 3.80 -0.67 24.73
CA LEU A 240 3.24 -1.09 23.44
C LEU A 240 2.01 -2.00 23.58
N GLU A 241 2.02 -2.88 24.59
CA GLU A 241 0.91 -3.81 24.85
C GLU A 241 -0.34 -3.12 25.35
N ARG A 242 -0.19 -2.22 26.33
CA ARG A 242 -1.30 -1.45 26.88
C ARG A 242 -1.95 -0.52 25.85
N LEU A 243 -1.20 -0.07 24.85
CA LEU A 243 -1.73 0.78 23.77
C LEU A 243 -2.52 -0.02 22.72
N GLY A 244 -2.23 -1.32 22.55
CA GLY A 244 -2.90 -2.22 21.60
C GLY A 244 -2.72 -1.78 20.15
N LEU A 245 -1.49 -1.40 19.78
CA LEU A 245 -1.13 -0.97 18.42
C LEU A 245 -1.36 -2.06 17.37
N ASN A 246 -1.67 -1.66 16.14
CA ASN A 246 -1.62 -2.54 14.98
C ASN A 246 -0.22 -3.21 14.87
N HIS A 247 -0.15 -4.49 14.51
CA HIS A 247 1.11 -5.26 14.47
C HIS A 247 2.15 -4.66 13.51
N LEU A 248 1.73 -4.18 12.34
CA LEU A 248 2.61 -3.49 11.40
C LEU A 248 3.06 -2.13 11.93
N VAL A 249 2.23 -1.38 12.69
CA VAL A 249 2.67 -0.16 13.38
C VAL A 249 3.75 -0.45 14.42
N ARG A 250 3.55 -1.48 15.28
CA ARG A 250 4.58 -1.92 16.24
C ARG A 250 5.89 -2.29 15.53
N TYR A 251 5.77 -3.12 14.50
CA TYR A 251 6.92 -3.70 13.80
C TYR A 251 7.70 -2.68 12.96
N VAL A 252 7.00 -1.74 12.30
CA VAL A 252 7.64 -0.58 11.66
C VAL A 252 8.34 0.29 12.71
N LEU A 253 7.67 0.65 13.80
CA LEU A 253 8.25 1.52 14.83
C LEU A 253 9.51 0.91 15.47
N TYR A 254 9.51 -0.40 15.72
CA TYR A 254 10.71 -1.14 16.14
C TYR A 254 11.85 -1.04 15.12
N ASN A 255 11.57 -1.31 13.83
CA ASN A 255 12.59 -1.21 12.77
C ASN A 255 13.05 0.24 12.52
N LEU A 256 12.24 1.26 12.84
CA LEU A 256 12.65 2.66 12.79
C LEU A 256 13.57 3.09 13.95
N MET A 257 13.54 2.39 15.09
CA MET A 257 14.43 2.64 16.23
C MET A 257 15.73 1.83 16.17
N PHE A 258 15.58 0.50 16.09
CA PHE A 258 16.64 -0.47 16.28
C PHE A 258 17.23 -0.95 14.93
N GLY A 259 16.53 -0.69 13.82
CA GLY A 259 17.12 -0.76 12.49
C GLY A 259 18.20 0.33 12.36
N LYS A 260 19.45 -0.11 12.22
CA LYS A 260 20.67 0.71 12.43
C LYS A 260 20.71 2.03 11.65
N ARG A 261 19.99 2.11 10.53
CA ARG A 261 20.04 3.19 9.54
C ARG A 261 19.38 4.51 9.93
N LEU A 262 18.80 4.63 11.14
CA LEU A 262 18.09 5.83 11.60
C LEU A 262 18.70 6.44 12.86
N SER A 263 19.06 5.63 13.85
CA SER A 263 19.83 6.04 15.02
C SER A 263 21.25 6.52 14.67
N GLU A 264 21.78 6.17 13.50
CA GLU A 264 23.00 6.77 12.92
C GLU A 264 22.90 8.28 12.64
N TRP A 265 21.68 8.86 12.54
CA TRP A 265 21.45 10.25 12.13
C TRP A 265 21.01 11.19 13.26
N ASP A 266 20.68 10.65 14.45
CA ASP A 266 20.18 11.42 15.59
C ASP A 266 20.65 10.78 16.91
N MET A 267 21.37 11.56 17.71
CA MET A 267 22.02 11.11 18.94
C MET A 267 21.02 10.75 20.05
N ASP A 268 19.88 11.45 20.11
CA ASP A 268 18.85 11.18 21.11
C ASP A 268 18.12 9.87 20.78
N LEU A 269 17.89 9.59 19.48
CA LEU A 269 17.38 8.31 19.01
C LEU A 269 18.39 7.17 19.23
N HIS A 270 19.69 7.41 19.03
CA HIS A 270 20.73 6.43 19.36
C HIS A 270 20.72 6.06 20.85
N LEU A 271 20.68 7.06 21.73
CA LEU A 271 20.62 6.87 23.18
C LEU A 271 19.34 6.12 23.58
N ALA A 272 18.17 6.53 23.05
CA ALA A 272 16.90 5.84 23.31
C ALA A 272 16.92 4.37 22.85
N SER A 273 17.47 4.08 21.67
CA SER A 273 17.63 2.71 21.15
C SER A 273 18.61 1.84 21.96
N THR A 274 19.48 2.46 22.77
CA THR A 274 20.43 1.77 23.64
C THR A 274 19.86 1.52 25.05
N LEU A 275 18.94 2.38 25.51
CA LEU A 275 18.32 2.30 26.84
C LEU A 275 17.06 1.42 26.88
N MET A 276 16.41 1.16 25.74
CA MET A 276 15.24 0.27 25.66
C MET A 276 15.62 -1.17 25.32
N THR A 277 15.15 -2.13 26.14
CA THR A 277 15.37 -3.56 25.91
C THR A 277 14.45 -4.10 24.79
N PRO A 278 14.94 -4.91 23.84
CA PRO A 278 14.12 -5.51 22.78
C PRO A 278 13.04 -6.50 23.26
N ASP A 279 13.19 -7.04 24.47
CA ASP A 279 12.53 -8.25 24.99
C ASP A 279 11.04 -8.09 25.33
N SER A 280 10.35 -7.16 24.66
CA SER A 280 8.91 -6.91 24.79
C SER A 280 8.22 -6.56 23.45
N ILE A 281 8.92 -6.72 22.32
CA ILE A 281 8.52 -6.11 21.03
C ILE A 281 8.45 -7.11 19.85
N LEU A 282 9.02 -8.31 19.99
CA LEU A 282 8.87 -9.42 19.04
C LEU A 282 7.95 -10.52 19.63
N PRO A 283 7.09 -11.15 18.81
CA PRO A 283 6.39 -12.39 19.15
C PRO A 283 7.28 -13.63 19.01
#